data_AF-A0A9E5HVV4-F1
#
_entry.id   AF-A0A9E5HVV4-F1
#
_cell.length_a   1.000
_cell.length_b   1.000
_cell.length_c   1.000
_cell.angle_alpha   90.00
_cell.angle_beta   90.00
_cell.angle_gamma   90.00
#
_symmetry.space_group_name_H-M   'P 1'
#
loop_
_entity.id
_entity.type
_entity.pdbx_description
1 polymer ?
#
loop_
_entity_poly.entity_id
_entity_poly.type
_entity_poly.pdbx_seq_one_letter_code
_entity_poly.pdbx_strand_id
1 'polypeptide(L)'
;MTPNDKPERDETTAAAKPDRRERRPREERAEKSPYIERVVFVNRVAKVVQGGRRFSFTALVVVGDGNGTLGIGYGKAKEVPQAIAKAVEEAKKSFFTVSRLGSTIPHPVQGEKAAGVVLLRPAAPGTGVIAGGPVRAVLECAGISDVLTKSLGSNNPINMVHATAAALKMLESPEKIAARRGKSLEDVAPKAIARAVAAARTPSKAGA
;
A
#
# COMPACT_ATOMS: atom_id res chain seq x y z
N MET A 1 -71.17 -64.19 -3.69
CA MET A 1 -70.24 -64.56 -4.78
C MET A 1 -69.26 -63.40 -4.96
N THR A 2 -68.02 -63.53 -4.45
CA THR A 2 -66.85 -62.80 -4.95
C THR A 2 -66.48 -63.38 -6.33
N PRO A 3 -65.81 -62.65 -7.25
CA PRO A 3 -64.39 -62.25 -7.14
C PRO A 3 -64.12 -60.81 -7.66
N ASN A 4 -63.44 -59.93 -6.92
CA ASN A 4 -61.99 -59.70 -6.94
C ASN A 4 -61.31 -59.91 -8.30
N ASP A 5 -61.02 -58.83 -9.02
CA ASP A 5 -59.83 -58.74 -9.89
C ASP A 5 -59.38 -57.28 -10.02
N LYS A 6 -58.11 -57.03 -9.64
CA LYS A 6 -57.34 -55.85 -10.05
C LYS A 6 -56.51 -56.27 -11.26
N PRO A 7 -56.36 -55.39 -12.25
CA PRO A 7 -55.02 -54.86 -12.59
C PRO A 7 -55.16 -53.36 -12.95
N GLU A 8 -54.17 -52.49 -13.09
CA GLU A 8 -52.72 -52.43 -12.93
C GLU A 8 -52.44 -50.91 -12.84
N ARG A 9 -51.43 -50.51 -12.06
CA ARG A 9 -50.99 -49.10 -12.04
C ARG A 9 -49.98 -48.93 -13.16
N ASP A 10 -50.31 -48.16 -14.18
CA ASP A 10 -49.31 -47.62 -15.09
C ASP A 10 -48.74 -46.31 -14.54
N GLU A 11 -47.45 -46.39 -14.21
CA GLU A 11 -46.57 -45.26 -13.93
C GLU A 11 -46.25 -44.50 -15.23
N THR A 12 -45.64 -43.31 -15.05
CA THR A 12 -45.07 -42.40 -16.07
C THR A 12 -46.08 -41.37 -16.62
N THR A 13 -46.05 -40.11 -16.18
CA THR A 13 -45.00 -39.18 -16.58
C THR A 13 -44.88 -38.05 -15.53
N ALA A 14 -43.90 -38.15 -14.63
CA ALA A 14 -43.49 -37.03 -13.80
C ALA A 14 -42.75 -36.03 -14.70
N ALA A 15 -43.31 -34.83 -14.89
CA ALA A 15 -42.66 -33.73 -15.59
C ALA A 15 -41.32 -33.40 -14.90
N ALA A 16 -40.23 -33.70 -15.58
CA ALA A 16 -38.87 -33.34 -15.18
C ALA A 16 -38.76 -31.81 -15.06
N LYS A 17 -38.43 -31.33 -13.85
CA LYS A 17 -38.04 -29.92 -13.63
C LYS A 17 -36.83 -29.61 -14.51
N PRO A 18 -36.82 -28.51 -15.28
CA PRO A 18 -35.68 -28.18 -16.11
C PRO A 18 -34.50 -27.79 -15.24
N ASP A 19 -33.34 -28.25 -15.70
CA ASP A 19 -32.02 -28.15 -15.12
C ASP A 19 -31.75 -26.80 -14.45
N ARG A 20 -31.43 -26.87 -13.16
CA ARG A 20 -30.96 -25.74 -12.38
C ARG A 20 -29.57 -25.39 -12.91
N ARG A 21 -29.53 -24.55 -13.95
CA ARG A 21 -28.33 -23.91 -14.50
C ARG A 21 -27.26 -23.80 -13.42
N GLU A 22 -26.26 -24.66 -13.51
CA GLU A 22 -25.06 -24.59 -12.71
C GLU A 22 -24.56 -23.15 -12.80
N ARG A 23 -24.67 -22.45 -11.67
CA ARG A 23 -23.95 -21.20 -11.46
C ARG A 23 -22.49 -21.60 -11.49
N ARG A 24 -21.88 -21.54 -12.68
CA ARG A 24 -20.43 -21.53 -12.83
C ARG A 24 -19.91 -20.60 -11.74
N PRO A 25 -19.04 -21.06 -10.82
CA PRO A 25 -18.37 -20.15 -9.93
C PRO A 25 -17.70 -19.16 -10.87
N ARG A 26 -18.14 -17.89 -10.82
CA ARG A 26 -17.32 -16.81 -11.33
C ARG A 26 -16.05 -16.95 -10.51
N GLU A 27 -15.05 -17.60 -11.07
CA GLU A 27 -13.69 -17.51 -10.59
C GLU A 27 -13.44 -16.01 -10.57
N GLU A 28 -13.65 -15.40 -9.40
CA GLU A 28 -12.99 -14.17 -9.03
C GLU A 28 -11.52 -14.52 -9.25
N ARG A 29 -11.02 -14.16 -10.43
CA ARG A 29 -9.65 -13.74 -10.58
C ARG A 29 -9.47 -12.82 -9.39
N ALA A 30 -8.82 -13.33 -8.35
CA ALA A 30 -8.07 -12.50 -7.45
C ALA A 30 -7.08 -11.80 -8.36
N GLU A 31 -7.53 -10.68 -8.96
CA GLU A 31 -6.71 -9.76 -9.69
C GLU A 31 -5.61 -9.44 -8.69
N LYS A 32 -4.43 -10.03 -8.89
CA LYS A 32 -3.28 -9.77 -8.04
C LYS A 32 -3.14 -8.25 -8.04
N SER A 33 -3.48 -7.64 -6.91
CA SER A 33 -3.39 -6.20 -6.74
C SER A 33 -2.00 -5.79 -7.23
N PRO A 34 -1.87 -4.82 -8.15
CA PRO A 34 -0.56 -4.38 -8.64
C PRO A 34 0.26 -3.67 -7.54
N TYR A 35 -0.27 -3.62 -6.32
CA TYR A 35 0.29 -2.92 -5.18
C TYR A 35 1.06 -3.85 -4.27
N ILE A 36 2.21 -3.38 -3.83
CA ILE A 36 3.04 -3.98 -2.80
C ILE A 36 2.45 -3.62 -1.45
N GLU A 37 1.97 -4.63 -0.72
CA GLU A 37 1.42 -4.48 0.62
C GLU A 37 2.47 -4.88 1.67
N ARG A 38 2.77 -3.97 2.60
CA ARG A 38 3.69 -4.22 3.71
C ARG A 38 2.99 -4.01 5.04
N VAL A 39 2.90 -5.08 5.82
CA VAL A 39 2.44 -5.01 7.22
C VAL A 39 3.59 -4.50 8.07
N VAL A 40 3.42 -3.33 8.68
CA VAL A 40 4.46 -2.70 9.51
C VAL A 40 4.41 -3.25 10.92
N PHE A 41 3.22 -3.24 11.52
CA PHE A 41 3.04 -3.64 12.90
C PHE A 41 1.63 -4.13 13.17
N VAL A 42 1.52 -5.18 13.98
CA VAL A 42 0.25 -5.73 14.46
C VAL A 42 0.26 -5.72 15.98
N ASN A 43 -0.80 -5.15 16.55
CA ASN A 43 -0.97 -4.97 17.98
C ASN A 43 -2.21 -5.71 18.46
N ARG A 44 -2.11 -6.39 19.61
CA ARG A 44 -3.27 -6.88 20.35
C ARG A 44 -3.67 -5.87 21.41
N VAL A 45 -4.80 -5.21 21.22
CA VAL A 45 -5.37 -4.25 22.18
C VAL A 45 -6.48 -4.89 23.00
N ALA A 46 -6.68 -4.44 24.24
CA ALA A 46 -7.66 -5.02 25.15
C ALA A 46 -8.58 -3.95 25.74
N LYS A 47 -9.89 -4.22 25.79
CA LYS A 47 -10.88 -3.46 26.56
C LYS A 47 -11.31 -4.28 27.78
N VAL A 48 -11.18 -3.70 28.97
CA VAL A 48 -11.64 -4.33 30.23
C VAL A 48 -13.17 -4.21 30.33
N VAL A 49 -13.82 -5.29 30.74
CA VAL A 49 -15.27 -5.39 30.99
C VAL A 49 -15.52 -6.13 32.30
N GLN A 50 -16.74 -6.08 32.84
CA GLN A 50 -17.10 -6.66 34.14
C GLN A 50 -16.72 -8.14 34.31
N GLY A 51 -16.64 -8.91 33.22
CA GLY A 51 -16.28 -10.35 33.23
C GLY A 51 -14.92 -10.69 32.60
N GLY A 52 -14.03 -9.72 32.35
CA GLY A 52 -12.69 -10.01 31.80
C GLY A 52 -12.18 -8.97 30.81
N ARG A 53 -11.44 -9.42 29.79
CA ARG A 53 -10.86 -8.55 28.74
C ARG A 53 -11.35 -8.97 27.36
N ARG A 54 -11.91 -8.03 26.61
CA ARG A 54 -12.21 -8.21 25.18
C ARG A 54 -10.99 -7.79 24.37
N PHE A 55 -10.37 -8.74 23.68
CA PHE A 55 -9.25 -8.46 22.79
C PHE A 55 -9.72 -8.00 21.41
N SER A 56 -8.90 -7.18 20.77
CA SER A 56 -9.01 -6.83 19.36
C SER A 56 -7.61 -6.68 18.80
N PHE A 57 -7.48 -6.80 17.49
CA PHE A 57 -6.22 -6.60 16.79
C PHE A 57 -6.29 -5.33 15.98
N THR A 58 -5.18 -4.60 15.97
CA THR A 58 -4.97 -3.42 15.15
C THR A 58 -3.77 -3.66 14.25
N ALA A 59 -3.87 -3.31 12.98
CA ALA A 59 -2.81 -3.48 11.99
C ALA A 59 -2.49 -2.14 11.33
N LEU A 60 -1.21 -1.79 11.28
CA LEU A 60 -0.69 -0.70 10.47
C LEU A 60 -0.09 -1.28 9.19
N VAL A 61 -0.64 -0.89 8.05
CA VAL A 61 -0.25 -1.39 6.74
C VAL A 61 0.10 -0.22 5.83
N VAL A 62 1.13 -0.43 5.01
CA VAL A 62 1.52 0.49 3.95
C VAL A 62 1.31 -0.22 2.61
N VAL A 63 0.74 0.49 1.66
CA VAL A 63 0.43 -0.01 0.32
C VAL A 63 1.05 0.94 -0.68
N GLY A 64 1.73 0.44 -1.70
CA GLY A 64 2.28 1.28 -2.76
C GLY A 64 2.54 0.54 -4.05
N ASP A 65 2.72 1.26 -5.14
CA ASP A 65 2.94 0.72 -6.49
C ASP A 65 4.43 0.55 -6.84
N GLY A 66 5.34 0.89 -5.91
CA GLY A 66 6.78 0.90 -6.17
C GLY A 66 7.21 1.96 -7.20
N ASN A 67 6.31 2.84 -7.62
CA ASN A 67 6.54 3.84 -8.65
C ASN A 67 6.29 5.28 -8.18
N GLY A 68 6.08 5.47 -6.88
CA GLY A 68 5.91 6.78 -6.25
C GLY A 68 4.48 7.05 -5.78
N THR A 69 3.58 6.07 -5.83
CA THR A 69 2.26 6.17 -5.20
C THR A 69 2.25 5.34 -3.92
N LEU A 70 1.87 5.97 -2.81
CA LEU A 70 1.87 5.32 -1.50
C LEU A 70 0.63 5.69 -0.68
N GLY A 71 0.10 4.74 0.08
CA GLY A 71 -1.02 4.87 0.99
C GLY A 71 -0.71 4.20 2.32
N ILE A 72 -1.30 4.71 3.41
CA ILE A 72 -1.12 4.19 4.77
C ILE A 72 -2.49 3.90 5.33
N GLY A 73 -2.67 2.73 5.92
CA GLY A 73 -3.95 2.32 6.50
C GLY A 73 -3.82 1.76 7.91
N TYR A 74 -4.87 1.95 8.70
CA TYR A 74 -4.94 1.55 10.10
C TYR A 74 -6.22 0.76 10.35
N GLY A 75 -6.11 -0.57 10.34
CA GLY A 75 -7.25 -1.45 10.52
C GLY A 75 -7.43 -1.90 11.96
N LYS A 76 -8.68 -2.09 12.39
CA LYS A 76 -9.03 -2.77 13.65
C LYS A 76 -10.11 -3.81 13.45
N ALA A 77 -9.90 -5.01 13.99
CA ALA A 77 -10.86 -6.10 13.96
C ALA A 77 -10.72 -7.06 15.15
N LYS A 78 -11.57 -8.08 15.22
CA LYS A 78 -11.49 -9.14 16.24
C LYS A 78 -10.40 -10.17 15.91
N GLU A 79 -10.06 -10.32 14.64
CA GLU A 79 -9.05 -11.24 14.13
C GLU A 79 -7.97 -10.49 13.35
N VAL A 80 -6.75 -11.05 13.29
CA VAL A 80 -5.61 -10.41 12.61
C VAL A 80 -5.83 -10.27 11.10
N PRO A 81 -6.24 -11.31 10.34
CA PRO A 81 -6.41 -11.18 8.89
C PRO A 81 -7.47 -10.14 8.52
N GLN A 82 -8.56 -10.08 9.29
CA GLN A 82 -9.61 -9.08 9.10
C GLN A 82 -9.12 -7.64 9.39
N ALA A 83 -8.22 -7.46 10.37
CA ALA A 83 -7.64 -6.16 10.66
C ALA A 83 -6.72 -5.71 9.51
N ILE A 84 -5.90 -6.61 8.97
CA ILE A 84 -5.02 -6.33 7.83
C ILE A 84 -5.85 -5.97 6.58
N ALA A 85 -6.87 -6.75 6.25
CA ALA A 85 -7.73 -6.48 5.09
C ALA A 85 -8.40 -5.09 5.19
N LYS A 86 -8.90 -4.72 6.37
CA LYS A 86 -9.44 -3.37 6.61
C LYS A 86 -8.39 -2.27 6.45
N ALA A 87 -7.17 -2.50 6.93
CA ALA A 87 -6.07 -1.55 6.79
C ALA A 87 -5.69 -1.36 5.32
N VAL A 88 -5.62 -2.43 4.53
CA VAL A 88 -5.34 -2.37 3.09
C VAL A 88 -6.39 -1.54 2.34
N GLU A 89 -7.68 -1.77 2.62
CA GLU A 89 -8.76 -1.01 1.99
C GLU A 89 -8.78 0.47 2.39
N GLU A 90 -8.33 0.81 3.61
CA GLU A 90 -8.15 2.20 4.03
C GLU A 90 -6.93 2.85 3.36
N ALA A 91 -5.82 2.12 3.24
CA ALA A 91 -4.61 2.60 2.58
C ALA A 91 -4.88 2.95 1.10
N LYS A 92 -5.65 2.10 0.40
CA LYS A 92 -6.04 2.34 -1.00
C LYS A 92 -6.85 3.62 -1.21
N LYS A 93 -7.58 4.09 -0.20
CA LYS A 93 -8.36 5.34 -0.26
C LYS A 93 -7.50 6.58 -0.06
N SER A 94 -6.30 6.42 0.51
CA SER A 94 -5.45 7.52 0.98
C SER A 94 -4.11 7.59 0.23
N PHE A 95 -4.13 7.27 -1.07
CA PHE A 95 -2.95 7.38 -1.91
C PHE A 95 -2.47 8.82 -2.06
N PHE A 96 -1.16 9.01 -1.97
CA PHE A 96 -0.48 10.25 -2.31
C PHE A 96 0.75 9.97 -3.16
N THR A 97 1.10 10.94 -4.00
CA THR A 97 2.26 10.85 -4.89
C THR A 97 3.51 11.41 -4.22
N VAL A 98 4.62 10.71 -4.38
CA VAL A 98 5.94 11.04 -3.86
C VAL A 98 6.84 11.49 -5.02
N SER A 99 7.44 12.67 -4.87
CA SER A 99 8.43 13.17 -5.84
C SER A 99 9.75 12.41 -5.68
N ARG A 100 10.13 11.60 -6.66
CA ARG A 100 11.40 10.85 -6.70
C ARG A 100 12.25 11.23 -7.91
N LEU A 101 13.55 10.99 -7.83
CA LEU A 101 14.50 11.13 -8.92
C LEU A 101 15.25 9.81 -9.10
N GLY A 102 14.85 9.04 -10.12
CA GLY A 102 15.37 7.70 -10.33
C GLY A 102 15.09 6.81 -9.11
N SER A 103 16.16 6.40 -8.43
CA SER A 103 16.13 5.53 -7.25
C SER A 103 16.16 6.27 -5.90
N THR A 104 16.33 7.61 -5.88
CA THR A 104 16.49 8.40 -4.64
C THR A 104 15.54 9.61 -4.55
N ILE A 105 15.62 10.35 -3.45
CA ILE A 105 14.83 11.58 -3.19
C ILE A 105 15.54 12.84 -3.73
N PRO A 106 14.81 13.92 -4.07
CA PRO A 106 15.44 15.12 -4.64
C PRO A 106 16.34 15.93 -3.72
N HIS A 107 16.01 16.04 -2.44
CA HIS A 107 16.74 16.85 -1.46
C HIS A 107 16.54 16.29 -0.06
N PRO A 108 17.42 16.60 0.91
CA PRO A 108 17.21 16.18 2.29
C PRO A 108 15.98 16.88 2.88
N VAL A 109 15.17 16.12 3.61
CA VAL A 109 13.96 16.62 4.28
C VAL A 109 13.84 16.03 5.67
N GLN A 110 13.34 16.85 6.59
CA GLN A 110 12.97 16.42 7.93
C GLN A 110 11.44 16.50 8.06
N GLY A 111 10.80 15.34 8.20
CA GLY A 111 9.36 15.27 8.41
C GLY A 111 9.03 15.09 9.87
N GLU A 112 8.01 15.83 10.31
CA GLU A 112 7.54 15.81 11.67
C GLU A 112 6.04 15.54 11.71
N LYS A 113 5.63 14.59 12.56
CA LYS A 113 4.23 14.36 12.87
C LYS A 113 4.08 13.89 14.29
N ALA A 114 3.30 14.63 15.08
CA ALA A 114 3.22 14.44 16.53
C ALA A 114 4.63 14.43 17.13
N ALA A 115 5.01 13.38 17.87
CA ALA A 115 6.36 13.23 18.41
C ALA A 115 7.33 12.48 17.47
N GLY A 116 6.90 12.07 16.28
CA GLY A 116 7.75 11.41 15.29
C GLY A 116 8.54 12.43 14.46
N VAL A 117 9.87 12.31 14.47
CA VAL A 117 10.78 13.13 13.67
C VAL A 117 11.66 12.19 12.86
N VAL A 118 11.58 12.29 11.53
CA VAL A 118 12.34 11.45 10.60
C VAL A 118 13.10 12.33 9.62
N LEU A 119 14.41 12.16 9.59
CA LEU A 119 15.30 12.76 8.59
C LEU A 119 15.45 11.78 7.42
N LEU A 120 15.16 12.26 6.21
CA LEU A 120 15.46 11.58 4.96
C LEU A 120 16.57 12.35 4.23
N ARG A 121 17.62 11.66 3.83
CA ARG A 121 18.75 12.22 3.08
C ARG A 121 18.98 11.43 1.81
N PRO A 122 19.13 12.10 0.64
CA PRO A 122 19.42 11.42 -0.61
C PRO A 122 20.77 10.69 -0.55
N ALA A 123 20.86 9.59 -1.27
CA ALA A 123 22.02 8.74 -1.34
C ALA A 123 22.44 8.52 -2.78
N ALA A 124 23.70 8.10 -2.99
CA ALA A 124 24.17 7.70 -4.30
C ALA A 124 23.52 6.35 -4.71
N PRO A 125 23.36 6.09 -6.02
CA PRO A 125 22.86 4.80 -6.49
C PRO A 125 23.69 3.63 -5.95
N GLY A 126 23.02 2.57 -5.50
CA GLY A 126 23.65 1.37 -4.93
C GLY A 126 23.90 1.43 -3.42
N THR A 127 23.44 2.49 -2.74
CA THR A 127 23.52 2.57 -1.26
C THR A 127 22.47 1.68 -0.59
N GLY A 128 21.33 1.45 -1.23
CA GLY A 128 20.22 0.72 -0.64
C GLY A 128 19.42 1.54 0.39
N VAL A 129 18.42 0.89 0.99
CA VAL A 129 17.51 1.52 1.95
C VAL A 129 18.03 1.35 3.38
N ILE A 130 18.72 2.38 3.89
CA ILE A 130 19.19 2.43 5.28
C ILE A 130 18.13 3.14 6.12
N ALA A 131 17.23 2.34 6.67
CA ALA A 131 16.10 2.82 7.46
C ALA A 131 15.67 1.83 8.55
N GLY A 132 15.07 2.36 9.61
CA GLY A 132 14.39 1.55 10.63
C GLY A 132 13.15 0.86 10.05
N GLY A 133 12.74 -0.28 10.61
CA GLY A 133 11.71 -1.16 10.03
C GLY A 133 10.45 -0.43 9.51
N PRO A 134 9.81 0.44 10.31
CA PRO A 134 8.61 1.16 9.88
C PRO A 134 8.86 2.16 8.73
N VAL A 135 10.00 2.83 8.73
CA VAL A 135 10.39 3.78 7.67
C VAL A 135 10.78 3.02 6.40
N ARG A 136 11.49 1.89 6.54
CA ARG A 136 11.88 1.00 5.43
C ARG A 136 10.65 0.49 4.67
N ALA A 137 9.63 0.02 5.38
CA ALA A 137 8.40 -0.46 4.75
C ALA A 137 7.74 0.62 3.88
N VAL A 138 7.76 1.88 4.32
CA VAL A 138 7.24 3.02 3.54
C VAL A 138 8.09 3.27 2.30
N LEU A 139 9.41 3.33 2.44
CA LEU A 139 10.30 3.66 1.33
C LEU A 139 10.32 2.57 0.24
N GLU A 140 10.27 1.30 0.63
CA GLU A 140 10.16 0.18 -0.31
C GLU A 140 8.84 0.24 -1.10
N CYS A 141 7.70 0.45 -0.42
CA CYS A 141 6.41 0.62 -1.09
C CYS A 141 6.38 1.85 -2.01
N ALA A 142 7.13 2.91 -1.67
CA ALA A 142 7.25 4.11 -2.49
C ALA A 142 8.15 3.93 -3.73
N GLY A 143 8.93 2.84 -3.80
CA GLY A 143 9.90 2.63 -4.87
C GLY A 143 11.21 3.38 -4.71
N ILE A 144 11.56 3.80 -3.49
CA ILE A 144 12.83 4.46 -3.19
C ILE A 144 13.83 3.39 -2.78
N SER A 145 14.85 3.17 -3.60
CA SER A 145 15.86 2.14 -3.37
C SER A 145 17.09 2.66 -2.65
N ASP A 146 17.44 3.94 -2.83
CA ASP A 146 18.66 4.54 -2.30
C ASP A 146 18.34 5.74 -1.41
N VAL A 147 18.42 5.58 -0.09
CA VAL A 147 18.16 6.66 0.86
C VAL A 147 18.77 6.36 2.22
N LEU A 148 19.32 7.42 2.83
CA LEU A 148 19.80 7.39 4.21
C LEU A 148 18.75 8.02 5.10
N THR A 149 18.37 7.34 6.18
CA THR A 149 17.38 7.87 7.10
C THR A 149 17.80 7.75 8.55
N LYS A 150 17.26 8.64 9.39
CA LYS A 150 17.39 8.54 10.83
C LYS A 150 16.09 8.97 11.50
N SER A 151 15.59 8.12 12.40
CA SER A 151 14.56 8.52 13.35
C SER A 151 15.24 9.26 14.51
N LEU A 152 14.81 10.49 14.76
CA LEU A 152 15.37 11.39 15.79
C LEU A 152 14.39 11.60 16.96
N GLY A 153 13.11 11.25 16.78
CA GLY A 153 12.06 11.44 17.78
C GLY A 153 11.53 10.12 18.34
N SER A 154 10.20 9.99 18.34
CA SER A 154 9.50 8.82 18.87
C SER A 154 9.82 7.53 18.11
N ASN A 155 10.02 6.45 18.88
CA ASN A 155 10.17 5.08 18.36
C ASN A 155 8.83 4.36 18.08
N ASN A 156 7.69 5.06 18.21
CA ASN A 156 6.37 4.46 17.92
C ASN A 156 6.19 4.26 16.40
N PRO A 157 5.94 3.03 15.90
CA PRO A 157 5.75 2.76 14.48
C PRO A 157 4.71 3.63 13.79
N ILE A 158 3.60 3.93 14.47
CA ILE A 158 2.52 4.77 13.92
C ILE A 158 3.05 6.19 13.64
N ASN A 159 3.72 6.79 14.62
CA ASN A 159 4.27 8.13 14.49
C ASN A 159 5.39 8.19 13.43
N MET A 160 6.26 7.18 13.39
CA MET A 160 7.34 7.12 12.40
C MET A 160 6.80 7.00 10.97
N VAL A 161 5.79 6.18 10.73
CA VAL A 161 5.17 6.04 9.39
C VAL A 161 4.51 7.34 8.97
N HIS A 162 3.76 8.00 9.86
CA HIS A 162 3.13 9.28 9.53
C HIS A 162 4.12 10.45 9.38
N ALA A 163 5.20 10.47 10.18
CA ALA A 163 6.28 11.45 10.03
C ALA A 163 7.02 11.25 8.71
N THR A 164 7.25 9.99 8.31
CA THR A 164 7.84 9.67 6.99
C THR A 164 6.92 10.11 5.86
N ALA A 165 5.61 9.88 5.98
CA ALA A 165 4.64 10.37 5.00
C ALA A 165 4.63 11.90 4.89
N ALA A 166 4.76 12.61 6.02
CA ALA A 166 4.90 14.05 6.04
C ALA A 166 6.19 14.50 5.32
N ALA A 167 7.32 13.85 5.60
CA ALA A 167 8.60 14.12 4.93
C ALA A 167 8.47 13.95 3.40
N LEU A 168 7.86 12.85 2.95
CA LEU A 168 7.70 12.56 1.53
C LEU A 168 6.75 13.54 0.82
N LYS A 169 5.74 14.05 1.51
CA LYS A 169 4.84 15.09 0.99
C LYS A 169 5.50 16.46 0.84
N MET A 170 6.53 16.74 1.62
CA MET A 170 7.32 17.98 1.50
C MET A 170 8.26 17.95 0.29
N LEU A 171 8.51 16.79 -0.32
CA LEU A 171 9.39 16.67 -1.48
C LEU A 171 8.77 17.32 -2.71
N GLU A 172 9.42 18.39 -3.16
CA GLU A 172 9.16 19.03 -4.44
C GLU A 172 10.11 18.51 -5.54
N SER A 173 9.58 18.32 -6.74
CA SER A 173 10.40 18.01 -7.91
C SER A 173 11.12 19.29 -8.39
N PRO A 174 12.36 19.16 -8.91
CA PRO A 174 13.10 20.31 -9.44
C PRO A 174 12.34 21.04 -10.56
N GLU A 175 11.55 20.31 -11.35
CA GLU A 175 10.69 20.88 -12.39
C GLU A 175 9.59 21.77 -11.82
N LYS A 176 8.93 21.34 -10.74
CA LYS A 176 7.90 22.15 -10.06
C LYS A 176 8.51 23.42 -9.46
N ILE A 177 9.72 23.34 -8.91
CA ILE A 177 10.44 24.50 -8.37
C ILE A 177 10.81 25.48 -9.49
N ALA A 178 11.33 24.98 -10.61
CA ALA A 178 11.71 25.80 -11.76
C ALA A 178 10.50 26.53 -12.36
N ALA A 179 9.38 25.82 -12.55
CA ALA A 179 8.12 26.40 -12.99
C ALA A 179 7.60 27.49 -12.02
N ARG A 180 7.64 27.23 -10.70
CA ARG A 180 7.23 28.21 -9.68
C ARG A 180 8.11 29.47 -9.68
N ARG A 181 9.40 29.32 -9.98
CA ARG A 181 10.37 30.42 -10.00
C ARG A 181 10.50 31.11 -11.35
N GLY A 182 9.88 30.58 -12.41
CA GLY A 182 9.99 31.10 -13.77
C GLY A 182 11.41 31.05 -14.35
N LYS A 183 12.25 30.11 -13.89
CA LYS A 183 13.65 29.96 -14.29
C LYS A 183 13.87 28.63 -15.02
N SER A 184 14.96 28.53 -15.78
CA SER A 184 15.34 27.29 -16.43
C SER A 184 15.75 26.22 -15.39
N LEU A 185 15.66 24.93 -15.76
CA LEU A 185 16.07 23.83 -14.90
C LEU A 185 17.57 23.89 -14.53
N GLU A 186 18.39 24.42 -15.44
CA GLU A 186 19.84 24.53 -15.28
C GLU A 186 20.22 25.60 -14.25
N ASP A 187 19.42 26.66 -14.12
CA ASP A 187 19.63 27.73 -13.15
C ASP A 187 19.18 27.35 -11.72
N VAL A 188 18.29 26.38 -11.60
CA VAL A 188 17.62 26.04 -10.33
C VAL A 188 18.20 24.76 -9.71
N ALA A 189 18.52 23.76 -10.53
CA ALA A 189 19.02 22.48 -10.05
C ALA A 189 20.54 22.36 -10.27
N PRO A 190 21.30 21.85 -9.29
CA PRO A 190 22.69 21.47 -9.51
C PRO A 190 22.83 20.53 -10.71
N LYS A 191 23.94 20.63 -11.44
CA LYS A 191 24.20 19.85 -12.68
C LYS A 191 23.92 18.34 -12.51
N ALA A 192 24.18 17.76 -11.34
CA ALA A 192 23.89 16.36 -11.05
C ALA A 192 22.38 16.04 -11.09
N ILE A 193 21.54 16.89 -10.50
CA ILE A 193 20.09 16.73 -10.48
C ILE A 193 19.50 17.02 -11.86
N ALA A 194 19.99 18.06 -12.55
CA ALA A 194 19.56 18.37 -13.92
C ALA A 194 19.84 17.20 -14.88
N ARG A 195 21.01 16.55 -14.77
CA ARG A 195 21.34 15.33 -15.50
C ARG A 195 20.43 14.16 -15.16
N ALA A 196 20.12 13.96 -13.88
CA ALA A 196 19.20 12.89 -13.46
C ALA A 196 17.78 13.09 -14.00
N VAL A 197 17.29 14.33 -14.05
CA VAL A 197 15.99 14.69 -14.67
C VAL A 197 16.02 14.45 -16.17
N ALA A 198 17.10 14.87 -16.86
CA ALA A 198 17.26 14.64 -18.29
C ALA A 198 17.34 13.14 -18.63
N ALA A 199 18.04 12.35 -17.81
CA ALA A 199 18.10 10.91 -17.93
C ALA A 199 16.73 10.26 -17.72
N ALA A 200 15.94 10.75 -16.75
CA ALA A 200 14.57 10.27 -16.52
C ALA A 200 13.59 10.63 -17.64
N ARG A 201 13.80 11.74 -18.35
CA ARG A 201 12.98 12.17 -19.49
C ARG A 201 13.27 11.42 -20.78
N THR A 202 14.44 10.80 -20.91
CA THR A 202 14.78 10.04 -22.12
C THR A 202 14.12 8.67 -21.99
N PRO A 203 13.05 8.35 -22.75
CA PRO A 203 12.47 7.02 -22.68
C PRO A 203 13.55 6.03 -23.12
N SER A 204 13.76 5.00 -22.32
CA SER A 204 14.61 3.86 -22.65
C SER A 204 14.25 3.39 -24.07
N LYS A 205 15.13 3.62 -25.04
CA LYS A 205 15.11 2.92 -26.33
C LYS A 205 15.45 1.46 -26.03
N ALA A 206 14.45 0.65 -25.74
CA ALA A 206 14.57 -0.81 -25.65
C ALA A 206 13.24 -1.44 -26.11
N GLY A 207 13.26 -1.95 -27.32
CA GLY A 207 12.11 -2.56 -28.01
C GLY A 207 12.43 -2.79 -29.49
N ALA A 208 13.53 -3.48 -29.75
CA ALA A 208 13.80 -4.22 -30.99
C ALA A 208 14.05 -5.67 -30.57
#